data_AF-A0A962B263-F1
#
_entry.id   AF-A0A962B263-F1
#
_cell.length_a   1.000
_cell.length_b   1.000
_cell.length_c   1.000
_cell.angle_alpha   90.00
_cell.angle_beta   90.00
_cell.angle_gamma   90.00
#
_symmetry.space_group_name_H-M   'P 1'
#
loop_
_entity.id
_entity.type
_entity.pdbx_description
1 polymer ?
#
loop_
_entity_poly.entity_id
_entity_poly.type
_entity_poly.pdbx_seq_one_letter_code
_entity_poly.pdbx_strand_id
1 'polypeptide(L)'
;MTIYLHTRVRTTPLAWSSVATTLAARFAEGGARDGETLYGIWRSQIGRPRDELTVMTTWPDGGDAAAALAQRLAGIDGVHQQSSV
;
A
#
# COMPACT_ATOMS: atom_id res chain seq x y z
N MET A 1 -18.51 -1.16 8.93
CA MET A 1 -18.61 -0.38 7.68
C MET A 1 -17.25 -0.49 7.02
N THR A 2 -17.16 -1.01 5.80
CA THR A 2 -15.85 -1.23 5.18
C THR A 2 -15.32 0.07 4.58
N ILE A 3 -14.11 0.46 4.98
CA ILE A 3 -13.42 1.63 4.43
C ILE A 3 -12.44 1.16 3.35
N TYR A 4 -12.48 1.84 2.21
CA TYR A 4 -11.52 1.66 1.14
C TYR A 4 -10.50 2.80 1.22
N LEU A 5 -9.26 2.46 1.56
CA LEU A 5 -8.17 3.43 1.64
C LEU A 5 -7.37 3.39 0.35
N HIS A 6 -7.39 4.50 -0.39
CA HIS A 6 -6.55 4.72 -1.56
C HIS A 6 -5.29 5.45 -1.14
N THR A 7 -4.13 4.83 -1.35
CA THR A 7 -2.83 5.41 -1.00
C THR A 7 -1.90 5.41 -2.18
N ARG A 8 -1.24 6.55 -2.40
CA ARG A 8 -0.12 6.66 -3.34
C ARG A 8 1.17 6.41 -2.60
N VAL A 9 2.03 5.58 -3.17
CA VAL A 9 3.34 5.24 -2.63
C VAL A 9 4.39 5.61 -3.67
N ARG A 10 5.31 6.52 -3.32
CA ARG A 10 6.49 6.78 -4.14
C ARG A 10 7.61 5.85 -3.74
N THR A 11 8.20 5.27 -4.76
CA THR A 11 9.26 4.27 -4.66
C THR A 11 10.55 4.83 -5.24
N THR A 12 11.70 4.33 -4.85
CA THR A 12 12.94 4.63 -5.56
C THR A 12 12.82 4.15 -7.01
N PRO A 13 13.52 4.81 -7.97
CA PRO A 13 13.46 4.42 -9.37
C PRO A 13 13.71 2.92 -9.54
N LEU A 14 12.84 2.26 -10.31
CA LEU A 14 12.86 0.81 -10.60
C LEU A 14 12.54 -0.13 -9.42
N ALA A 15 12.34 0.36 -8.20
CA ALA A 15 11.99 -0.47 -7.04
C ALA A 15 10.48 -0.78 -6.91
N TRP A 16 9.65 -0.24 -7.82
CA TRP A 16 8.19 -0.40 -7.74
C TRP A 16 7.74 -1.87 -7.66
N SER A 17 8.41 -2.80 -8.35
CA SER A 17 8.02 -4.21 -8.36
C SER A 17 8.37 -4.91 -7.05
N SER A 18 9.58 -4.70 -6.52
CA SER A 18 10.00 -5.27 -5.24
C SER A 18 9.18 -4.72 -4.07
N VAL A 19 8.85 -3.42 -4.09
CA VAL A 19 7.95 -2.79 -3.12
C VAL A 19 6.57 -3.43 -3.18
N ALA A 20 5.98 -3.58 -4.38
CA ALA A 20 4.67 -4.18 -4.55
C ALA A 20 4.62 -5.64 -4.08
N THR A 21 5.63 -6.44 -4.45
CA THR A 21 5.74 -7.84 -4.01
C THR A 21 5.89 -7.96 -2.49
N THR A 22 6.75 -7.13 -1.88
CA THR A 22 6.96 -7.14 -0.43
C THR A 22 5.69 -6.73 0.31
N LEU A 23 5.00 -5.70 -0.17
CA LEU A 23 3.74 -5.26 0.43
C LEU A 23 2.67 -6.34 0.35
N ALA A 24 2.52 -6.99 -0.81
CA ALA A 24 1.58 -8.10 -0.99
C ALA A 24 1.90 -9.27 -0.04
N ALA A 25 3.18 -9.63 0.11
CA ALA A 25 3.60 -10.65 1.06
C ALA A 25 3.24 -10.29 2.51
N ARG A 26 3.45 -9.03 2.94
CA ARG A 26 3.10 -8.57 4.29
C ARG A 26 1.59 -8.67 4.59
N PHE A 27 0.73 -8.38 3.61
CA PHE A 27 -0.71 -8.56 3.75
C PHE A 27 -1.13 -10.04 3.75
N ALA A 28 -0.40 -10.90 3.03
CA ALA A 28 -0.65 -12.35 3.03
C ALA A 28 -0.20 -13.02 4.34
N GLU A 29 0.98 -12.67 4.85
CA GLU A 29 1.55 -13.19 6.10
C GLU A 29 0.81 -12.68 7.35
N GLY A 30 0.36 -11.42 7.30
CA GLY A 30 -0.34 -10.76 8.40
C GLY A 30 -1.83 -11.10 8.51
N GLY A 31 -2.30 -12.13 7.80
CA GLY A 31 -3.71 -12.46 7.56
C GLY A 31 -4.66 -12.11 8.71
N ALA A 32 -5.63 -11.25 8.39
CA ALA A 32 -6.94 -11.13 9.04
C ALA A 32 -7.02 -10.87 10.55
N ARG A 33 -5.93 -10.57 11.27
CA ARG A 33 -6.04 -10.28 12.71
C ARG A 33 -6.97 -9.09 13.02
N ASP A 34 -7.05 -8.13 12.09
CA ASP A 34 -7.87 -6.93 12.22
C ASP A 34 -8.83 -6.73 11.04
N GLY A 35 -9.11 -7.78 10.24
CA GLY A 35 -10.02 -7.72 9.08
C GLY A 35 -9.55 -6.83 7.91
N GLU A 36 -8.31 -6.35 7.95
CA GLU A 36 -7.67 -5.62 6.84
C GLU A 36 -7.41 -6.53 5.63
N THR A 37 -7.51 -6.00 4.41
CA THR A 37 -7.21 -6.75 3.18
C THR A 37 -6.59 -5.86 2.12
N LEU A 38 -5.64 -6.42 1.37
CA LEU A 38 -5.11 -5.77 0.17
C LEU A 38 -6.09 -5.98 -0.99
N TYR A 39 -6.73 -4.90 -1.43
CA TYR A 39 -7.64 -4.95 -2.59
C TYR A 39 -6.86 -4.96 -3.90
N GLY A 40 -5.76 -4.21 -3.98
CA GLY A 40 -4.86 -4.29 -5.12
C GLY A 40 -3.73 -3.27 -5.10
N ILE A 41 -2.75 -3.50 -5.97
CA ILE A 41 -1.61 -2.63 -6.23
C ILE A 41 -1.51 -2.42 -7.74
N TRP A 42 -1.44 -1.16 -8.16
CA TRP A 42 -1.29 -0.79 -9.56
C TRP A 42 -0.12 0.17 -9.73
N ARG A 43 0.46 0.13 -10.91
CA ARG A 43 1.43 1.11 -11.39
C ARG A 43 0.89 1.73 -12.66
N SER A 44 0.91 3.04 -12.74
CA SER A 44 0.54 3.72 -13.97
C SER A 44 1.53 3.41 -15.09
N GLN A 45 1.01 3.06 -16.27
CA GLN A 45 1.80 2.87 -17.48
C GLN A 45 1.90 4.16 -18.32
N ILE A 46 0.99 5.13 -18.11
CA ILE A 46 0.85 6.34 -18.92
C ILE A 46 0.42 7.52 -18.01
N GLY A 47 1.10 8.67 -18.10
CA GLY A 47 0.66 9.93 -17.49
C GLY A 47 0.98 10.14 -16.00
N ARG A 48 1.66 9.20 -15.33
CA ARG A 48 2.16 9.36 -13.95
C ARG A 48 3.62 8.91 -13.83
N PRO A 49 4.34 9.32 -12.77
CA PRO A 49 5.70 8.88 -12.52
C PRO A 49 5.81 7.35 -12.48
N ARG A 50 6.86 6.82 -13.11
CA ARG A 50 7.11 5.37 -13.26
C ARG A 50 7.47 4.68 -11.95
N ASP A 51 7.70 5.46 -10.91
CA ASP A 51 8.13 5.14 -9.57
C ASP A 51 7.00 5.36 -8.55
N GLU A 52 5.76 5.55 -9.00
CA GLU A 52 4.57 5.65 -8.15
C GLU A 52 3.71 4.36 -8.23
N LEU A 53 3.25 3.90 -7.08
CA LEU A 53 2.25 2.84 -6.93
C LEU A 53 0.95 3.43 -6.37
N THR A 54 -0.17 2.95 -6.90
CA THR A 54 -1.50 3.08 -6.30
C THR A 54 -1.79 1.81 -5.52
N VAL A 55 -2.05 1.95 -4.22
CA VAL A 55 -2.41 0.85 -3.32
C VAL A 55 -3.82 1.09 -2.83
N MET A 56 -4.66 0.06 -2.89
CA MET A 56 -5.98 0.07 -2.26
C MET A 56 -6.06 -1.03 -1.21
N THR A 57 -6.55 -0.68 -0.03
CA THR A 57 -6.76 -1.60 1.09
C THR A 57 -8.16 -1.42 1.67
N THR A 58 -8.72 -2.48 2.23
CA THR A 58 -10.02 -2.46 2.90
C THR A 58 -9.86 -2.70 4.40
N TRP A 59 -10.63 -1.99 5.21
CA TRP A 59 -10.56 -2.02 6.68
C TRP A 59 -11.98 -2.13 7.27
N PRO A 60 -12.21 -2.93 8.32
CA PRO A 60 -13.55 -3.18 8.86
C PRO A 60 -14.13 -2.04 9.72
N ASP A 61 -13.28 -1.12 10.19
CA ASP A 61 -13.68 0.06 10.96
C ASP A 61 -12.96 1.36 10.50
N GLY A 62 -13.39 2.48 11.09
CA GLY A 62 -12.82 3.83 10.88
C GLY A 62 -11.70 4.22 11.83
N GLY A 63 -11.04 3.23 12.45
CA GLY A 63 -9.74 3.44 13.07
C GLY A 63 -8.72 4.00 12.08
N ASP A 64 -7.51 4.26 12.54
CA ASP A 64 -6.48 4.94 11.76
C ASP A 64 -5.86 4.00 10.70
N ALA A 65 -6.67 3.62 9.69
CA ALA A 65 -6.31 2.79 8.56
C ALA A 65 -5.09 3.35 7.81
N ALA A 66 -4.96 4.68 7.77
CA ALA A 66 -3.80 5.34 7.20
C ALA A 66 -2.53 5.06 8.04
N ALA A 67 -2.59 5.18 9.36
CA ALA A 67 -1.47 4.81 10.23
C ALA A 67 -1.14 3.31 10.18
N ALA A 68 -2.14 2.43 10.12
CA ALA A 68 -1.92 0.99 10.02
C ALA A 68 -1.26 0.61 8.67
N LEU A 69 -1.74 1.17 7.56
CA LEU A 69 -1.09 1.02 6.26
C LEU A 69 0.33 1.60 6.28
N ALA A 70 0.55 2.74 6.94
CA ALA A 70 1.86 3.33 7.08
C ALA A 70 2.84 2.40 7.81
N GLN A 71 2.40 1.67 8.83
CA GLN A 71 3.20 0.66 9.51
C GLN A 71 3.52 -0.53 8.59
N ARG A 72 2.55 -0.98 7.77
CA ARG A 72 2.78 -2.05 6.78
C ARG A 72 3.80 -1.63 5.72
N LEU A 73 3.88 -0.35 5.37
CA LEU A 73 4.84 0.21 4.42
C LEU A 73 6.20 0.54 5.06
N ALA A 74 6.25 0.75 6.38
CA ALA A 74 7.47 1.10 7.09
C ALA A 74 8.54 0.00 6.93
N GLY A 75 9.77 0.42 6.60
CA GLY A 75 10.89 -0.49 6.42
C GLY A 75 10.79 -1.40 5.19
N ILE A 76 9.92 -1.10 4.21
CA ILE A 76 10.07 -1.67 2.87
C ILE A 76 11.14 -0.85 2.14
N ASP A 77 12.22 -1.51 1.74
CA ASP A 77 13.27 -0.87 0.94
C ASP A 77 12.70 -0.28 -0.35
N GLY A 78 13.04 1.00 -0.57
CA GLY A 78 12.59 1.76 -1.73
C GLY A 78 11.35 2.61 -1.49
N VAL A 79 10.57 2.41 -0.42
CA VAL A 79 9.49 3.36 -0.06
C VAL A 79 10.09 4.62 0.55
N HIS A 80 9.75 5.80 0.02
CA HIS A 80 10.22 7.07 0.57
C HIS A 80 9.13 8.14 0.78
N GLN A 81 7.94 7.95 0.21
CA GLN A 81 6.79 8.82 0.49
C GLN A 81 5.49 8.03 0.33
N GLN A 82 4.50 8.35 1.17
CA GLN A 82 3.13 7.86 1.03
C GLN A 82 2.12 8.98 1.31
N SER A 83 0.97 8.94 0.64
CA SER A 83 -0.16 9.85 0.89
C SER A 83 -1.48 9.15 0.61
N SER A 84 -2.38 9.14 1.59
CA SER A 84 -3.75 8.65 1.42
C SER A 84 -4.65 9.74 0.84
N VAL A 85 -5.58 9.35 -0.03
CA VAL A 85 -6.54 10.22 -0.74
C VAL A 85 -7.95 9.86 -0.34
#